data_AF-A0A0B0D049-F1
#
_entry.id   AF-A0A0B0D049-F1
#
_cell.length_a   1.000
_cell.length_b   1.000
_cell.length_c   1.000
_cell.angle_alpha   90.00
_cell.angle_beta   90.00
_cell.angle_gamma   90.00
#
_symmetry.space_group_name_H-M   'P 1'
#
loop_
_entity.id
_entity.type
_entity.pdbx_description
1 polymer ?
#
loop_
_entity_poly.entity_id
_entity_poly.type
_entity_poly.pdbx_seq_one_letter_code
_entity_poly.pdbx_strand_id
1 'polypeptide(L)'
;MAKKDETLSMLKDLTDAKGVPGNEKEAREVMKQYISPFAEEVFTDNLGSLIAKKTGNKKGPSIMVAGHLDEVGFMVTRIDDHGYLYFQPVGGWWSQVMLAQRVTIMTRNGDLTGIIGSKPPHILPPEQRKKAVEIKDMFIDIGASSREEAE
;
A
#
# COMPACT_ATOMS: atom_id res chain seq x y z
N MET A 1 16.07 18.76 9.50
CA MET A 1 15.49 17.47 9.94
C MET A 1 16.38 16.89 11.03
N ALA A 2 15.82 16.31 12.09
CA ALA A 2 16.61 15.63 13.13
C ALA A 2 17.34 14.43 12.52
N LYS A 3 18.58 14.18 12.96
CA LYS A 3 19.37 13.02 12.52
C LYS A 3 18.70 11.75 13.07
N LYS A 4 18.24 10.87 12.18
CA LYS A 4 17.70 9.55 12.55
C LYS A 4 18.86 8.63 12.95
N ASP A 5 18.66 7.81 13.97
CA ASP A 5 19.58 6.71 14.25
C ASP A 5 19.37 5.55 13.25
N GLU A 6 20.17 4.50 13.38
CA GLU A 6 20.13 3.35 12.47
C GLU A 6 18.76 2.64 12.50
N THR A 7 18.19 2.45 13.69
CA THR A 7 16.89 1.80 13.88
C THR A 7 15.76 2.62 13.26
N LEU A 8 15.72 3.94 13.52
CA LEU A 8 14.72 4.84 12.95
C LEU A 8 14.88 5.01 11.44
N SER A 9 16.09 4.86 10.91
CA SER A 9 16.33 4.84 9.47
C SER A 9 15.76 3.56 8.84
N MET A 10 16.03 2.40 9.44
CA MET A 10 15.44 1.12 9.03
C MET A 10 13.91 1.15 9.08
N LEU A 11 13.33 1.62 10.18
CA LEU A 11 11.88 1.71 10.32
C LEU A 11 11.29 2.63 9.25
N LYS A 12 11.90 3.81 9.02
CA LYS A 12 11.46 4.74 7.98
C LYS A 12 11.49 4.06 6.61
N ASP A 13 12.58 3.40 6.25
CA ASP A 13 12.72 2.83 4.93
C ASP A 13 11.76 1.65 4.71
N LEU A 14 11.51 0.84 5.74
CA LEU A 14 10.48 -0.21 5.71
C LEU A 14 9.07 0.35 5.58
N THR A 15 8.74 1.44 6.30
CA THR A 15 7.39 2.04 6.27
C THR A 15 7.13 2.94 5.07
N ASP A 16 8.18 3.46 4.43
CA ASP A 16 8.06 4.27 3.21
C ASP A 16 7.93 3.39 1.95
N ALA A 17 8.34 2.13 2.04
CA ALA A 17 8.27 1.18 0.93
C ALA A 17 6.82 0.79 0.64
N LYS A 18 6.41 0.91 -0.61
CA LYS A 18 5.04 0.63 -1.05
C LYS A 18 4.85 -0.85 -1.31
N GLY A 19 3.85 -1.48 -0.70
CA GLY A 19 3.68 -2.93 -0.82
C GLY A 19 2.29 -3.45 -0.51
N VAL A 20 1.28 -3.15 -1.33
CA VAL A 20 -0.05 -3.77 -1.16
C VAL A 20 -0.01 -5.27 -1.50
N PRO A 21 -0.98 -6.10 -1.04
CA PRO A 21 -0.98 -7.53 -1.35
C PRO A 21 -0.87 -7.82 -2.84
N GLY A 22 0.05 -8.72 -3.20
CA GLY A 22 0.44 -9.07 -4.56
C GLY A 22 1.43 -8.10 -5.23
N ASN A 23 1.82 -7.01 -4.57
CA ASN A 23 2.72 -5.98 -5.09
C ASN A 23 3.84 -5.59 -4.09
N GLU A 24 4.36 -6.54 -3.34
CA GLU A 24 5.26 -6.35 -2.20
C GLU A 24 6.75 -6.18 -2.59
N LYS A 25 7.04 -5.97 -3.88
CA LYS A 25 8.42 -5.99 -4.39
C LYS A 25 9.31 -4.93 -3.74
N GLU A 26 8.82 -3.71 -3.57
CA GLU A 26 9.60 -2.62 -2.97
C GLU A 26 9.92 -2.93 -1.51
N ALA A 27 8.90 -3.28 -0.71
CA ALA A 27 9.05 -3.70 0.69
C ALA A 27 10.01 -4.90 0.83
N ARG A 28 9.93 -5.87 -0.08
CA ARG A 28 10.85 -7.02 -0.13
C ARG A 28 12.30 -6.59 -0.34
N GLU A 29 12.57 -5.70 -1.29
CA GLU A 29 13.94 -5.26 -1.56
C GLU A 29 14.52 -4.47 -0.39
N VAL A 30 13.72 -3.63 0.27
CA VAL A 30 14.16 -2.93 1.49
C VAL A 30 14.47 -3.92 2.62
N MET A 31 13.56 -4.85 2.92
CA MET A 31 13.79 -5.86 3.95
C MET A 31 15.03 -6.72 3.65
N LYS A 32 15.24 -7.08 2.37
CA LYS A 32 16.41 -7.82 1.91
C LYS A 32 17.72 -7.09 2.22
N GLN A 33 17.78 -5.77 2.01
CA GLN A 33 18.98 -4.98 2.32
C GLN A 33 19.34 -5.06 3.81
N TYR A 34 18.35 -4.97 4.70
CA TYR A 34 18.59 -5.02 6.14
C TYR A 34 18.88 -6.43 6.67
N ILE A 35 18.23 -7.48 6.14
CA ILE A 35 18.38 -8.84 6.69
C ILE A 35 19.57 -9.62 6.11
N SER A 36 20.02 -9.31 4.89
CA SER A 36 21.08 -10.08 4.21
C SER A 36 22.39 -10.17 5.00
N PRO A 37 22.89 -9.11 5.69
CA PRO A 37 24.12 -9.20 6.47
C PRO A 37 24.09 -10.24 7.61
N PHE A 38 22.89 -10.66 8.04
CA PHE A 38 22.69 -11.59 9.14
C PHE A 38 22.33 -13.01 8.69
N ALA A 39 22.13 -13.22 7.39
CA ALA A 39 21.68 -14.48 6.81
C ALA A 39 22.80 -15.20 6.04
N GLU A 40 22.75 -16.53 6.04
CA GLU A 40 23.63 -17.36 5.20
C GLU A 40 23.05 -17.57 3.81
N GLU A 41 21.72 -17.59 3.71
CA GLU A 41 20.98 -17.81 2.49
C GLU A 41 19.76 -16.88 2.48
N VAL A 42 19.53 -16.19 1.38
CA VAL A 42 18.36 -15.34 1.18
C VAL A 42 17.72 -15.71 -0.15
N PHE A 43 16.47 -16.14 -0.11
CA PHE A 43 15.72 -16.59 -1.28
C PHE A 43 14.25 -16.20 -1.15
N THR A 44 13.48 -16.44 -2.21
CA THR A 44 12.03 -16.19 -2.21
C THR A 44 11.26 -17.46 -2.54
N ASP A 45 10.03 -17.55 -2.07
CA ASP A 45 9.08 -18.51 -2.63
C ASP A 45 8.53 -18.04 -3.99
N ASN A 46 7.59 -18.80 -4.57
CA ASN A 46 6.97 -18.49 -5.86
C ASN A 46 5.90 -17.40 -5.80
N LEU A 47 5.55 -16.89 -4.61
CA LEU A 47 4.61 -15.79 -4.42
C LEU A 47 5.33 -14.47 -4.11
N GLY A 48 6.59 -14.53 -3.67
CA GLY A 48 7.43 -13.38 -3.37
C GLY A 48 7.71 -13.17 -1.89
N SER A 49 7.42 -14.13 -1.01
CA SER A 49 7.85 -14.06 0.40
C SER A 49 9.38 -14.07 0.48
N LEU A 50 9.97 -13.19 1.28
CA LEU A 50 11.42 -13.18 1.54
C LEU A 50 11.76 -14.16 2.67
N ILE A 51 12.66 -15.11 2.39
CA ILE A 51 13.11 -16.09 3.35
C ILE A 51 14.62 -15.88 3.57
N ALA A 52 14.98 -15.50 4.80
CA ALA A 52 16.36 -15.34 5.23
C ALA A 52 16.69 -16.42 6.25
N LYS A 53 17.62 -17.31 5.89
CA LYS A 53 18.00 -18.46 6.71
C LYS A 53 19.34 -18.20 7.38
N LYS A 54 19.38 -18.45 8.69
CA LYS A 54 20.59 -18.42 9.49
C LYS A 54 20.74 -19.74 10.26
N THR A 55 21.87 -20.42 10.08
CA THR A 55 22.15 -21.66 10.80
C THR A 55 22.90 -21.36 12.10
N GLY A 56 22.28 -21.64 13.24
CA GLY A 56 22.94 -21.68 14.54
C GLY A 56 23.57 -23.06 14.78
N ASN A 57 22.73 -24.04 15.17
CA ASN A 57 23.13 -25.44 15.33
C ASN A 57 22.59 -26.29 14.16
N LYS A 58 23.46 -26.90 13.37
CA LYS A 58 23.09 -27.78 12.23
C LYS A 58 22.21 -28.97 12.62
N LYS A 59 22.21 -29.38 13.89
CA LYS A 59 21.38 -30.46 14.44
C LYS A 59 20.26 -29.93 15.35
N GLY A 60 20.08 -28.61 15.43
CA GLY A 60 19.04 -27.97 16.22
C GLY A 60 17.68 -27.98 15.50
N PRO A 61 16.60 -27.58 16.20
CA PRO A 61 15.29 -27.40 15.58
C PRO A 61 15.30 -26.22 14.60
N SER A 62 14.36 -26.23 13.65
CA SER A 62 14.09 -25.07 12.78
C SER A 62 13.13 -24.12 13.49
N ILE A 63 13.48 -22.84 13.56
CA ILE A 63 12.66 -21.78 14.17
C ILE A 63 12.28 -20.79 13.07
N MET A 64 10.99 -20.53 12.92
CA MET A 64 10.47 -19.54 11.98
C MET A 64 9.96 -18.32 12.74
N VAL A 65 10.46 -17.14 12.37
CA VAL A 65 9.95 -15.84 12.82
C VAL A 65 9.33 -15.17 11.60
N ALA A 66 8.02 -14.97 11.63
CA ALA A 66 7.26 -14.48 10.49
C ALA A 66 6.66 -13.10 10.77
N GLY A 67 7.04 -12.12 9.96
CA GLY A 67 6.27 -10.91 9.69
C GLY A 67 5.78 -10.95 8.24
N HIS A 68 4.81 -10.10 7.90
CA HIS A 68 4.28 -10.01 6.54
C HIS A 68 4.74 -8.69 5.88
N LEU A 69 4.99 -8.73 4.57
CA LEU A 69 5.50 -7.58 3.80
C LEU A 69 4.39 -6.66 3.31
N ASP A 70 3.17 -7.18 3.21
CA ASP A 70 2.05 -6.49 2.64
C ASP A 70 1.43 -5.49 3.62
N GLU A 71 0.96 -4.37 3.08
CA GLU A 71 0.18 -3.37 3.78
C GLU A 71 -1.21 -3.23 3.17
N VAL A 72 -2.21 -2.87 3.97
CA VAL A 72 -3.56 -2.61 3.42
C VAL A 72 -3.51 -1.46 2.41
N GLY A 73 -4.25 -1.59 1.30
CA GLY A 73 -4.28 -0.54 0.28
C GLY A 73 -5.42 -0.70 -0.71
N PHE A 74 -5.22 -0.22 -1.94
CA PHE A 74 -6.24 -0.14 -2.97
C PHE A 74 -5.70 -0.53 -4.34
N MET A 75 -6.59 -1.03 -5.20
CA MET A 75 -6.30 -1.32 -6.61
C MET A 75 -7.29 -0.55 -7.49
N VAL A 76 -6.80 0.20 -8.48
CA VAL A 76 -7.66 0.87 -9.46
C VAL A 76 -8.40 -0.18 -10.28
N THR A 77 -9.72 -0.03 -10.40
CA THR A 77 -10.60 -0.96 -11.14
C THR A 77 -11.19 -0.35 -12.39
N ARG A 78 -11.36 0.98 -12.44
CA ARG A 78 -11.93 1.69 -13.58
C ARG A 78 -11.57 3.17 -13.54
N ILE A 79 -11.45 3.78 -14.72
CA ILE A 79 -11.39 5.23 -14.92
C ILE A 79 -12.71 5.67 -15.58
N ASP A 80 -13.42 6.63 -14.98
CA ASP A 80 -14.63 7.17 -15.58
C ASP A 80 -14.34 8.23 -16.66
N ASP A 81 -15.38 8.68 -17.36
CA ASP A 81 -15.24 9.62 -18.48
C ASP A 81 -14.79 11.03 -18.03
N HIS A 82 -14.82 11.31 -16.73
CA HIS A 82 -14.36 12.57 -16.14
C HIS A 82 -12.93 12.49 -15.57
N GLY A 83 -12.28 11.31 -15.65
CA GLY A 83 -10.92 11.10 -15.15
C GLY A 83 -10.82 10.67 -13.68
N TYR A 84 -11.93 10.34 -13.03
CA TYR A 84 -11.90 9.81 -11.65
C TYR A 84 -11.56 8.33 -11.63
N LEU A 85 -10.74 7.93 -10.66
CA LEU A 85 -10.33 6.53 -10.49
C LEU A 85 -11.23 5.84 -9.46
N TYR A 86 -11.91 4.78 -9.88
CA TYR A 86 -12.60 3.86 -8.99
C TYR A 86 -11.65 2.76 -8.55
N PHE A 87 -11.83 2.28 -7.32
CA PHE A 87 -10.87 1.37 -6.69
C PHE A 87 -11.56 0.27 -5.87
N GLN A 88 -10.82 -0.81 -5.67
CA GLN A 88 -11.18 -1.94 -4.81
C GLN A 88 -10.18 -1.97 -3.63
N PRO A 89 -10.67 -2.01 -2.37
CA PRO A 89 -9.82 -2.30 -1.23
C PRO A 89 -9.11 -3.64 -1.37
N VAL A 90 -7.81 -3.65 -1.11
CA VAL A 90 -6.97 -4.85 -1.01
C VAL A 90 -6.55 -4.95 0.45
N GLY A 91 -7.23 -5.84 1.18
CA GLY A 91 -7.20 -5.87 2.65
C GLY A 91 -8.43 -5.20 3.28
N GLY A 92 -8.52 -5.26 4.62
CA GLY A 92 -9.66 -4.75 5.37
C GLY A 92 -9.57 -3.25 5.63
N TRP A 93 -10.58 -2.49 5.18
CA TRP A 93 -10.66 -1.05 5.39
C TRP A 93 -11.96 -0.63 6.07
N TRP A 94 -11.87 0.37 6.95
CA TRP A 94 -13.02 1.03 7.53
C TRP A 94 -13.30 2.34 6.78
N SER A 95 -14.50 2.49 6.21
CA SER A 95 -14.81 3.63 5.33
C SER A 95 -14.65 5.01 5.98
N GLN A 96 -14.81 5.09 7.30
CA GLN A 96 -14.75 6.36 8.05
C GLN A 96 -13.36 6.98 8.11
N VAL A 97 -12.29 6.21 7.81
CA VAL A 97 -10.91 6.72 7.80
C VAL A 97 -10.39 7.06 6.40
N MET A 98 -11.21 6.91 5.36
CA MET A 98 -10.73 6.98 3.96
C MET A 98 -10.94 8.34 3.30
N LEU A 99 -12.04 9.03 3.58
CA LEU A 99 -12.35 10.31 2.93
C LEU A 99 -11.30 11.37 3.23
N ALA A 100 -10.98 12.17 2.22
CA ALA A 100 -9.97 13.25 2.26
C ALA A 100 -8.53 12.78 2.57
N GLN A 101 -8.25 11.47 2.48
CA GLN A 101 -6.89 10.95 2.59
C GLN A 101 -6.14 11.07 1.27
N ARG A 102 -4.84 11.37 1.39
CA ARG A 102 -3.90 11.33 0.28
C ARG A 102 -3.49 9.89 0.02
N VAL A 103 -3.47 9.52 -1.26
CA VAL A 103 -2.94 8.24 -1.74
C VAL A 103 -1.88 8.46 -2.80
N THR A 104 -1.03 7.45 -2.98
CA THR A 104 -0.08 7.39 -4.09
C THR A 104 -0.49 6.23 -4.99
N ILE A 105 -0.71 6.51 -6.27
CA ILE A 105 -1.04 5.53 -7.29
C ILE A 105 0.25 5.16 -8.01
N MET A 106 0.66 3.90 -7.91
CA MET A 106 1.82 3.39 -8.62
C MET A 106 1.41 3.06 -10.06
N THR A 107 1.96 3.78 -11.04
CA THR A 107 1.70 3.52 -12.46
C THR A 107 2.96 3.07 -13.18
N ARG A 108 2.82 2.62 -14.43
CA ARG A 108 3.97 2.30 -15.30
C ARG A 108 4.85 3.53 -15.59
N ASN A 109 4.28 4.73 -15.52
CA ASN A 109 4.95 6.00 -15.83
C ASN A 109 5.45 6.71 -14.56
N GLY A 110 5.33 6.08 -13.39
CA GLY A 110 5.72 6.63 -12.10
C GLY A 110 4.54 6.85 -11.17
N ASP A 111 4.84 7.45 -10.02
CA ASP A 111 3.89 7.65 -8.94
C ASP A 111 3.03 8.90 -9.18
N LEU A 112 1.72 8.76 -9.03
CA LEU A 112 0.76 9.86 -9.05
C LEU A 112 0.19 10.09 -7.66
N THR A 113 0.02 11.35 -7.28
CA THR A 113 -0.70 11.69 -6.03
C THR A 113 -2.18 11.83 -6.34
N GLY A 114 -3.03 11.23 -5.50
CA GLY A 114 -4.48 11.42 -5.56
C GLY A 114 -5.10 11.63 -4.18
N ILE A 115 -6.35 12.06 -4.17
CA ILE A 115 -7.15 12.24 -2.95
C ILE A 115 -8.43 11.40 -3.03
N ILE A 116 -8.75 10.67 -1.96
CA ILE A 116 -10.02 9.94 -1.88
C ILE A 116 -11.16 10.93 -1.64
N GLY A 117 -12.10 10.98 -2.58
CA GLY A 117 -13.28 11.83 -2.59
C GLY A 117 -14.58 11.05 -2.61
N SER A 118 -15.67 11.80 -2.46
CA SER A 118 -17.04 11.33 -2.64
C SER A 118 -17.93 12.50 -3.06
N LYS A 119 -19.22 12.24 -3.31
CA LYS A 119 -20.19 13.30 -3.56
C LYS A 119 -20.27 14.27 -2.37
N PRO A 120 -20.18 15.60 -2.60
CA PRO A 120 -20.21 16.58 -1.51
C PRO A 120 -21.47 16.47 -0.61
N PRO A 121 -21.36 16.65 0.72
CA PRO A 121 -22.50 16.47 1.62
C PRO A 121 -23.72 17.36 1.31
N HIS A 122 -23.49 18.58 0.80
CA HIS A 122 -24.57 19.55 0.54
C HIS A 122 -25.45 19.18 -0.66
N ILE A 123 -24.99 18.31 -1.56
CA ILE A 123 -25.80 17.77 -2.68
C ILE A 123 -26.53 16.47 -2.31
N LEU A 124 -26.21 15.87 -1.16
CA LEU A 124 -26.85 14.64 -0.71
C LEU A 124 -28.19 14.93 -0.01
N PRO A 125 -29.18 14.03 -0.14
CA PRO A 125 -30.39 14.06 0.68
C PRO A 125 -30.07 14.00 2.19
N PRO A 126 -30.87 14.62 3.07
CA PRO A 126 -30.61 14.67 4.52
C PRO A 126 -30.38 13.30 5.18
N GLU A 127 -31.11 12.27 4.73
CA GLU A 127 -30.98 10.91 5.25
C GLU A 127 -29.64 10.25 4.92
N GLN A 128 -29.04 10.61 3.78
CA GLN A 128 -27.72 10.09 3.38
C GLN A 128 -26.58 10.81 4.10
N ARG A 129 -26.76 12.09 4.46
CA ARG A 129 -25.74 12.87 5.19
C ARG A 129 -25.41 12.30 6.57
N LYS A 130 -26.35 11.57 7.18
CA LYS A 130 -26.18 10.98 8.51
C LYS A 130 -25.52 9.60 8.47
N LYS A 131 -25.29 9.03 7.28
CA LYS A 131 -24.68 7.71 7.11
C LYS A 131 -23.23 7.86 6.67
N ALA A 132 -22.40 6.91 7.08
CA ALA A 132 -21.05 6.81 6.53
C ALA A 132 -21.14 6.53 5.03
N VAL A 133 -20.28 7.18 4.25
CA VAL A 133 -20.17 6.92 2.81
C VAL A 133 -19.69 5.47 2.62
N GLU A 134 -20.36 4.74 1.72
CA GLU A 134 -19.93 3.39 1.34
C GLU A 134 -18.71 3.47 0.42
N ILE A 135 -17.76 2.54 0.56
CA ILE A 135 -16.51 2.56 -0.23
C ILE A 135 -16.78 2.55 -1.73
N LYS A 136 -17.82 1.84 -2.17
CA LYS A 136 -18.21 1.75 -3.59
C LYS A 136 -18.64 3.10 -4.20
N ASP A 137 -19.00 4.08 -3.35
CA ASP A 137 -19.42 5.42 -3.74
C ASP A 137 -18.26 6.44 -3.63
N MET A 138 -17.05 5.97 -3.26
CA MET A 138 -15.83 6.77 -3.24
C MET A 138 -15.08 6.64 -4.57
N PHE A 139 -14.24 7.63 -4.85
CA PHE A 139 -13.34 7.68 -5.99
C PHE A 139 -12.03 8.34 -5.57
N ILE A 140 -10.98 8.20 -6.37
CA ILE A 140 -9.72 8.94 -6.22
C ILE A 140 -9.68 10.01 -7.32
N ASP A 141 -9.45 11.24 -6.91
CA ASP A 141 -9.22 12.38 -7.78
C ASP A 141 -7.71 12.60 -7.93
N ILE A 142 -7.23 12.62 -9.18
CA ILE A 142 -5.84 12.89 -9.56
C ILE A 142 -5.68 14.24 -10.30
N GLY A 143 -6.76 15.02 -10.42
CA GLY A 143 -6.77 16.30 -11.13
C GLY A 143 -6.92 16.20 -12.66
N ALA A 144 -7.28 15.03 -13.18
CA ALA A 144 -7.61 14.85 -14.60
C ALA A 144 -9.02 15.38 -14.92
N SER A 145 -9.23 15.78 -16.18
CA SER A 145 -10.48 16.34 -16.69
C SER A 145 -11.22 15.40 -17.67
N SER A 146 -10.63 14.26 -18.00
CA SER A 146 -11.18 13.24 -18.91
C SER A 146 -10.54 11.87 -18.66
N ARG A 147 -11.15 10.80 -19.18
CA ARG A 147 -10.52 9.46 -19.17
C ARG A 147 -9.19 9.50 -19.91
N GLU A 148 -9.16 10.12 -21.08
CA GLU A 148 -8.00 10.15 -21.96
C GLU A 148 -6.80 10.87 -21.34
N GLU A 149 -7.04 11.87 -20.48
CA GLU A 149 -5.98 12.55 -19.73
C GLU A 149 -5.45 11.70 -18.56
N ALA A 150 -6.29 10.81 -18.00
CA ALA A 150 -5.93 9.93 -16.89
C ALA A 150 -5.18 8.66 -17.31
N GLU A 151 -5.25 8.25 -18.59
CA GLU A 151 -4.57 7.06 -19.15
C GLU A 151 -3.09 7.28 -19.50
#